data_AF-A0AAD7AZ05-F1
#
_entry.id   AF-A0AAD7AZ05-F1
#
_cell.length_a   1.000
_cell.length_b   1.000
_cell.length_c   1.000
_cell.angle_alpha   90.00
_cell.angle_beta   90.00
_cell.angle_gamma   90.00
#
_symmetry.space_group_name_H-M   'P 1'
#
loop_
_entity.id
_entity.type
_entity.pdbx_description
1 polymer ?
#
loop_
_entity_poly.entity_id
_entity_poly.type
_entity_poly.pdbx_seq_one_letter_code
_entity_poly.pdbx_strand_id
1 'polypeptide(L)'
;APSDDVLRAALLSYASLKLSAKQRIQNLADEHQYHIKATKLKELNKQFNIPTVRKPPPVSVATTLICDKLDDDVNKTNGPDAMKTFLALDGYQIPR
;
A
#
# COMPACT_ATOMS: atom_id res chain seq x y z
N ALA A 1 -7.35 -3.18 -22.42
CA ALA A 1 -7.24 -2.99 -20.96
C ALA A 1 -6.47 -4.18 -20.40
N PRO A 2 -5.54 -3.99 -19.44
CA PRO A 2 -4.84 -5.09 -18.79
C PRO A 2 -5.83 -6.01 -18.06
N SER A 3 -5.47 -7.27 -17.86
CA SER A 3 -6.27 -8.22 -17.08
C SER A 3 -6.41 -7.76 -15.62
N ASP A 4 -7.54 -8.03 -15.00
CA ASP A 4 -7.85 -7.63 -13.62
C ASP A 4 -6.79 -8.13 -12.61
N ASP A 5 -6.23 -9.32 -12.82
CA ASP A 5 -5.17 -9.88 -11.97
C ASP A 5 -3.85 -9.09 -12.07
N VAL A 6 -3.47 -8.69 -13.28
CA VAL A 6 -2.27 -7.88 -13.53
C VAL A 6 -2.45 -6.50 -12.93
N LEU A 7 -3.63 -5.90 -13.12
CA LEU A 7 -3.96 -4.59 -12.58
C LEU A 7 -3.96 -4.58 -11.05
N ARG A 8 -4.51 -5.63 -10.43
CA ARG A 8 -4.50 -5.83 -8.98
C ARG A 8 -3.07 -5.97 -8.45
N ALA A 9 -2.24 -6.79 -9.09
CA ALA A 9 -0.84 -6.99 -8.68
C ALA A 9 -0.03 -5.69 -8.76
N ALA A 10 -0.18 -4.94 -9.87
CA ALA A 10 0.49 -3.65 -10.05
C ALA A 10 0.02 -2.62 -9.01
N LEU A 11 -1.28 -2.51 -8.76
CA LEU A 11 -1.80 -1.57 -7.77
C LEU A 11 -1.36 -1.92 -6.33
N LEU A 12 -1.18 -3.21 -6.01
CA LEU A 12 -0.63 -3.67 -4.73
C LEU A 12 0.86 -3.32 -4.59
N SER A 13 1.68 -3.54 -5.64
CA SER A 13 3.10 -3.17 -5.62
C SER A 13 3.27 -1.65 -5.48
N TYR A 14 2.46 -0.86 -6.17
CA TYR A 14 2.47 0.58 -6.00
C TYR A 14 2.01 1.03 -4.60
N ALA A 15 1.19 0.22 -3.92
CA ALA A 15 0.79 0.46 -2.55
C ALA A 15 1.89 0.14 -1.55
N SER A 16 2.62 -0.95 -1.71
CA SER A 16 3.76 -1.25 -0.86
C SER A 16 4.89 -0.22 -1.01
N LEU A 17 5.11 0.28 -2.23
CA LEU A 17 6.07 1.35 -2.53
C LEU A 17 5.64 2.75 -2.06
N LYS A 18 4.49 2.87 -1.37
CA LYS A 18 3.92 4.15 -0.88
C LYS A 18 3.79 5.22 -1.98
N LEU A 19 3.59 4.82 -3.24
CA LEU A 19 3.44 5.76 -4.36
C LEU A 19 2.16 6.60 -4.21
N SER A 20 2.27 7.89 -4.50
CA SER A 20 1.15 8.82 -4.54
C SER A 20 0.17 8.49 -5.67
N ALA A 21 -1.08 8.93 -5.56
CA ALA A 21 -2.10 8.68 -6.59
C ALA A 21 -1.68 9.17 -7.99
N LYS A 22 -0.96 10.30 -8.07
CA LYS A 22 -0.43 10.82 -9.34
C LYS A 22 0.63 9.90 -9.93
N GLN A 23 1.57 9.42 -9.11
CA GLN A 23 2.61 8.48 -9.55
C GLN A 23 2.00 7.15 -9.99
N ARG A 24 0.99 6.64 -9.29
CA ARG A 24 0.28 5.41 -9.69
C ARG A 24 -0.39 5.54 -11.06
N ILE A 25 -1.04 6.67 -11.32
CA ILE A 25 -1.67 6.94 -12.61
C ILE A 25 -0.62 7.00 -13.72
N GLN A 26 0.51 7.66 -13.45
CA GLN A 26 1.62 7.75 -14.40
C GLN A 26 2.23 6.37 -14.68
N ASN A 27 2.55 5.59 -13.65
CA ASN A 27 3.10 4.24 -13.83
C ASN A 27 2.12 3.31 -14.56
N LEU A 28 0.81 3.41 -14.29
CA LEU A 28 -0.21 2.66 -15.05
C LEU A 28 -0.25 3.06 -16.53
N ALA A 29 -0.04 4.34 -16.83
CA ALA A 29 0.07 4.82 -18.20
C ALA A 29 1.36 4.34 -18.87
N ASP A 30 2.49 4.33 -18.16
CA ASP A 30 3.79 3.99 -18.73
C ASP A 30 3.99 2.47 -18.88
N GLU A 31 3.67 1.69 -17.84
CA GLU A 31 3.89 0.23 -17.81
C GLU A 31 2.77 -0.55 -18.52
N HIS A 32 1.53 -0.09 -18.39
CA HIS A 32 0.35 -0.83 -18.87
C HIS A 32 -0.44 -0.10 -19.96
N GLN A 33 0.04 1.05 -20.44
CA GLN A 33 -0.65 1.90 -21.42
C GLN A 33 -2.10 2.24 -20.99
N TYR A 34 -2.35 2.23 -19.68
CA TYR A 34 -3.67 2.35 -19.11
C TYR A 34 -3.89 3.76 -18.53
N HIS A 35 -4.36 4.65 -19.40
CA HIS A 35 -4.63 6.04 -19.06
C HIS A 35 -5.93 6.18 -18.27
N ILE A 36 -5.83 6.39 -16.96
CA ILE A 36 -6.97 6.59 -16.08
C ILE A 36 -6.90 7.89 -15.29
N LYS A 37 -8.06 8.35 -14.81
CA LYS A 37 -8.16 9.49 -13.89
C LYS A 37 -8.21 9.01 -12.43
N ALA A 38 -8.00 9.94 -11.50
CA ALA A 38 -8.00 9.67 -10.06
C ALA A 38 -9.30 9.04 -9.55
N THR A 39 -10.45 9.39 -10.12
CA THR A 39 -11.74 8.76 -9.81
C THR A 39 -11.72 7.27 -10.13
N LYS A 40 -11.21 6.90 -11.32
CA LYS A 40 -11.14 5.50 -11.73
C LYS A 40 -10.12 4.71 -10.91
N LEU A 41 -8.97 5.32 -10.58
CA LEU A 41 -8.00 4.74 -9.64
C LEU A 41 -8.67 4.43 -8.29
N LYS A 42 -9.50 5.34 -7.76
CA LYS A 42 -10.22 5.15 -6.50
C LYS A 42 -11.24 4.01 -6.57
N GLU A 43 -11.96 3.88 -7.68
CA GLU A 43 -12.86 2.75 -7.94
C GLU A 43 -12.10 1.42 -7.96
N LEU A 44 -11.00 1.34 -8.70
CA LEU A 44 -10.18 0.14 -8.80
C LEU A 44 -9.58 -0.25 -7.44
N ASN A 45 -9.07 0.72 -6.67
CA ASN A 45 -8.60 0.48 -5.31
C ASN A 45 -9.72 -0.07 -4.41
N LYS A 46 -10.97 0.37 -4.60
CA LYS A 46 -12.12 -0.16 -3.86
C LYS A 46 -12.49 -1.57 -4.32
N GLN A 47 -12.49 -1.81 -5.64
CA GLN A 47 -12.84 -3.09 -6.25
C GLN A 47 -11.86 -4.19 -5.84
N PHE A 48 -10.56 -3.88 -5.84
CA PHE A 48 -9.50 -4.83 -5.48
C PHE A 48 -9.12 -4.79 -3.99
N ASN A 49 -9.88 -4.05 -3.17
CA ASN A 49 -9.65 -3.88 -1.74
C ASN A 49 -8.20 -3.49 -1.38
N ILE A 50 -7.63 -2.56 -2.14
CA ILE A 50 -6.22 -2.18 -2.00
C ILE A 50 -6.04 -1.25 -0.81
N PRO A 51 -5.09 -1.55 0.08
CA PRO A 51 -4.81 -0.73 1.26
C PRO A 51 -4.36 0.66 0.84
N THR A 52 -4.90 1.67 1.52
CA THR A 52 -4.58 3.08 1.30
C THR A 52 -4.40 3.78 2.63
N VAL A 53 -3.55 4.81 2.67
CA VAL A 53 -3.26 5.58 3.89
C VAL A 53 -4.52 6.12 4.58
N ARG A 54 -5.56 6.44 3.81
CA ARG A 54 -6.85 6.93 4.32
C ARG A 54 -7.79 5.82 4.81
N LYS A 55 -7.38 4.56 4.70
CA LYS A 55 -8.06 3.37 5.22
C LYS A 55 -7.06 2.52 6.01
N PRO A 56 -6.52 3.05 7.12
CA PRO A 56 -5.67 2.24 7.97
C PRO A 56 -6.43 1.08 8.60
N PRO A 57 -5.74 0.01 9.00
CA PRO A 57 -6.32 -0.97 9.89
C PRO A 57 -6.79 -0.31 11.21
N PRO A 58 -7.79 -0.90 11.90
CA PRO A 58 -8.22 -0.44 13.22
C PRO A 58 -7.04 -0.29 14.16
N VAL A 59 -7.08 0.68 15.08
CA VAL A 59 -5.95 1.02 15.96
C VAL A 59 -5.44 -0.21 16.72
N SER A 60 -6.34 -1.05 17.24
CA SER A 60 -5.99 -2.31 17.94
C SER A 60 -5.21 -3.29 17.05
N VAL A 61 -5.59 -3.38 15.78
CA VAL A 61 -4.91 -4.22 14.78
C VAL A 61 -3.57 -3.59 14.39
N ALA A 62 -3.51 -2.26 14.24
CA ALA A 62 -2.28 -1.57 13.94
C ALA A 62 -1.24 -1.71 15.08
N THR A 63 -1.68 -1.61 16.34
CA THR A 63 -0.81 -1.75 17.50
C THR A 63 -0.28 -3.17 17.65
N THR A 64 -1.11 -4.19 17.42
CA THR A 64 -0.67 -5.60 17.47
C THR A 64 0.37 -5.87 16.40
N LEU A 65 0.11 -5.45 15.15
CA LEU A 65 1.07 -5.57 14.05
C LEU A 65 2.41 -4.86 14.31
N ILE A 66 2.38 -3.68 14.95
CA ILE A 66 3.61 -2.96 15.33
C ILE A 66 4.36 -3.70 16.43
N CYS A 67 3.66 -4.21 17.44
CA CYS A 67 4.28 -5.01 18.51
C CYS A 67 4.91 -6.28 17.93
N ASP A 68 4.19 -7.01 17.07
CA ASP A 68 4.69 -8.23 16.44
C ASP A 68 6.00 -7.96 15.67
N LYS A 69 6.07 -6.86 14.91
CA LYS A 69 7.29 -6.48 14.17
C LYS A 69 8.41 -5.94 15.06
N LEU A 70 8.08 -5.34 16.19
CA LEU A 70 9.07 -4.95 17.20
C LEU A 70 9.66 -6.15 17.92
N ASP A 71 8.85 -7.19 18.17
CA ASP A 71 9.31 -8.45 18.75
C ASP A 71 10.23 -9.21 17.76
N ASP A 72 9.94 -9.13 16.47
CA ASP A 72 10.82 -9.64 15.40
C ASP A 72 12.15 -8.87 15.29
N ASP A 73 12.20 -7.58 15.67
CA ASP A 73 13.42 -6.76 15.65
C ASP A 73 14.30 -7.00 16.89
N VAL A 74 15.03 -8.12 16.85
CA VAL A 74 15.95 -8.58 17.91
C VAL A 74 16.95 -7.49 18.35
N ASN A 75 17.40 -6.65 17.41
CA ASN A 75 18.40 -5.61 17.68
C ASN A 75 17.79 -4.28 18.15
N LYS A 76 16.46 -4.12 18.09
CA LYS A 76 15.71 -2.90 18.45
C LYS A 76 16.26 -1.61 17.83
N THR A 77 16.96 -1.75 16.71
CA THR A 77 17.60 -0.64 15.99
C THR A 77 16.61 0.13 15.14
N ASN A 78 15.49 -0.49 14.77
CA ASN A 78 14.52 0.11 13.88
C ASN A 78 13.46 0.86 14.68
N GLY A 79 13.39 2.18 14.46
CA GLY A 79 12.36 3.01 15.06
C GLY A 79 10.97 2.78 14.45
N PRO A 80 9.93 3.46 15.00
CA PRO A 80 8.54 3.32 14.54
C PRO A 80 8.36 3.57 13.03
N ASP A 81 9.15 4.46 12.43
CA ASP A 81 9.08 4.78 10.99
C ASP A 81 9.59 3.64 10.08
N ALA A 82 10.57 2.87 10.57
CA ALA A 82 11.04 1.68 9.87
C ALA A 82 9.99 0.56 9.96
N MET A 83 9.39 0.36 11.13
CA MET A 83 8.28 -0.58 11.32
C MET A 83 7.07 -0.26 10.42
N LYS A 84 6.71 1.02 10.28
CA LYS A 84 5.69 1.48 9.31
C LYS A 84 6.04 1.16 7.85
N THR A 85 7.31 0.98 7.52
CA THR A 85 7.75 0.64 6.17
C THR A 85 7.71 -0.86 5.95
N PHE A 86 8.14 -1.66 6.92
CA PHE A 86 7.94 -3.11 6.91
C PHE A 86 6.47 -3.50 6.85
N LEU A 87 5.63 -2.86 7.67
CA LEU A 87 4.18 -3.10 7.65
C LEU A 87 3.53 -2.70 6.33
N ALA A 88 4.04 -1.67 5.64
CA ALA A 88 3.56 -1.30 4.32
C ALA A 88 3.93 -2.32 3.23
N LEU A 89 5.08 -2.99 3.36
CA LEU A 89 5.44 -4.14 2.51
C LEU A 89 4.50 -5.31 2.74
N ASP A 90 4.09 -5.54 3.99
CA ASP A 90 3.09 -6.55 4.37
C ASP A 90 1.65 -6.13 4.02
N GLY A 91 1.46 -4.97 3.37
CA GLY A 91 0.15 -4.48 2.92
C GLY A 91 -0.61 -3.65 3.95
N TYR A 92 -0.06 -3.37 5.12
CA TYR A 92 -0.67 -2.52 6.15
C TYR A 92 -0.17 -1.08 6.05
N GLN A 93 -1.02 -0.18 5.55
CA GLN A 93 -0.70 1.24 5.51
C GLN A 93 -1.15 1.96 6.78
N ILE A 94 -0.19 2.31 7.64
CA ILE A 94 -0.40 3.08 8.87
C ILE A 94 -0.08 4.57 8.61
N PRO A 95 -0.96 5.52 8.99
CA PRO A 95 -0.72 6.95 8.85
C PRO A 95 0.46 7.45 9.68
N ARG A 96 0.94 8.65 9.34
CA ARG A 96 2.02 9.32 10.07
C ARG A 96 1.59 9.67 11.49
#